data_AF-A0A380C019-F1
#
_entry.id   AF-A0A380C019-F1
#
_cell.length_a   1.000
_cell.length_b   1.000
_cell.length_c   1.000
_cell.angle_alpha   90.00
_cell.angle_beta   90.00
_cell.angle_gamma   90.00
#
_symmetry.space_group_name_H-M   'P 1'
#
loop_
_entity.id
_entity.type
_entity.pdbx_description
1 polymer ?
#
loop_
_entity_poly.entity_id
_entity_poly.type
_entity_poly.pdbx_seq_one_letter_code
_entity_poly.pdbx_strand_id
1 'polypeptide(L)' 'MKKHGSAKGILKDIKIDGSLNDDESLLFAIDEDCEIAEIVHRRRDQEEIEIGIDDL' A
#
# COMPACT_ATOMS: atom_id res chain seq x y z
N MET A 1 11.55 -26.75 -35.53
CA MET A 1 11.63 -27.27 -34.16
C MET A 1 12.91 -26.77 -33.50
N LYS A 2 12.86 -25.78 -32.60
CA LYS A 2 14.05 -25.26 -31.89
C LYS A 2 13.78 -25.22 -30.38
N LYS A 3 14.39 -26.21 -29.72
CA LYS A 3 14.83 -26.39 -28.33
C LYS A 3 14.23 -25.44 -27.27
N HIS A 4 13.37 -26.00 -26.42
CA HIS A 4 13.06 -25.45 -25.09
C HIS A 4 14.35 -25.40 -24.26
N GLY A 5 14.75 -24.20 -23.84
CA GLY A 5 15.79 -24.04 -22.82
C GLY A 5 15.26 -24.60 -21.50
N SER A 6 15.86 -25.68 -21.01
CA SER A 6 15.54 -26.21 -19.68
C SER A 6 15.98 -25.17 -18.65
N ALA A 7 15.03 -24.58 -17.91
CA ALA A 7 15.35 -23.76 -16.75
C ALA A 7 16.08 -24.65 -15.73
N LYS A 8 17.40 -24.46 -15.60
CA LYS A 8 18.23 -25.14 -14.59
C LYS A 8 18.37 -24.22 -13.39
N GLY A 9 17.42 -24.28 -12.48
CA GLY A 9 17.51 -23.62 -11.19
C GLY A 9 16.30 -23.97 -10.33
N ILE A 10 16.54 -24.58 -9.17
CA ILE A 10 15.53 -24.66 -8.12
C ILE A 10 15.67 -23.35 -7.35
N LEU A 11 14.63 -22.51 -7.37
CA LEU A 11 14.50 -21.42 -6.41
C LEU A 11 14.44 -22.07 -5.03
N LYS A 12 15.50 -21.92 -4.23
CA LYS A 12 15.47 -22.30 -2.83
C LYS A 12 14.74 -21.21 -2.06
N ASP A 13 13.93 -21.62 -1.09
CA ASP A 13 13.22 -20.71 -0.20
C ASP A 13 14.22 -19.77 0.48
N ILE A 14 14.13 -18.48 0.13
CA ILE A 14 14.88 -17.44 0.81
C ILE A 14 14.11 -17.15 2.09
N LYS A 15 14.59 -17.67 3.22
CA LYS A 15 14.11 -17.23 4.53
C LYS A 15 14.67 -15.84 4.78
N ILE A 16 13.83 -14.83 4.63
CA ILE A 16 14.13 -13.49 5.11
C ILE A 16 13.95 -13.56 6.62
N ASP A 17 15.06 -13.65 7.34
CA ASP A 17 15.08 -13.59 8.81
C ASP A 17 14.99 -12.12 9.22
N GLY A 18 13.85 -11.53 8.89
CA GLY A 18 13.44 -10.22 9.39
C GLY A 18 12.63 -10.46 10.64
N SER A 19 13.21 -10.20 11.80
CA SER A 19 12.43 -9.82 12.98
C SER A 19 11.70 -8.53 12.63
N LEU A 20 10.58 -8.64 11.92
CA LEU A 20 9.61 -7.57 11.78
C LEU A 20 9.02 -7.39 13.18
N ASN A 21 9.62 -6.53 14.00
CA ASN A 21 8.89 -5.85 15.06
C ASN A 21 7.95 -4.81 14.38
N ASP A 22 7.12 -5.30 13.46
CA ASP A 22 6.24 -4.52 12.60
C ASP A 22 4.87 -4.32 13.21
N ASP A 23 4.55 -4.96 14.34
CA ASP A 23 3.22 -4.81 14.95
C ASP A 23 2.92 -3.34 15.26
N GLU A 24 3.88 -2.57 15.79
CA GLU A 24 3.74 -1.13 16.01
C GLU A 24 3.66 -0.33 14.70
N SER A 25 4.44 -0.70 13.67
CA SER A 25 4.43 0.02 12.39
C SER A 25 3.14 -0.24 11.59
N LEU A 26 2.60 -1.45 11.70
CA LEU A 26 1.32 -1.85 11.14
C LEU A 26 0.16 -1.20 11.91
N LEU A 27 0.21 -1.18 13.24
CA LEU A 27 -0.77 -0.48 14.06
C LEU A 27 -0.82 1.01 13.73
N PHE A 28 0.34 1.66 13.58
CA PHE A 28 0.42 3.07 13.18
C PHE A 28 -0.23 3.34 11.81
N ALA A 29 0.05 2.50 10.81
CA ALA A 29 -0.55 2.64 9.48
C ALA A 29 -2.07 2.41 9.50
N ILE A 30 -2.55 1.46 10.30
CA ILE A 30 -3.99 1.20 10.47
C ILE A 30 -4.69 2.38 11.16
N ASP A 31 -4.08 2.94 12.21
CA ASP A 31 -4.63 4.10 12.92
C ASP A 31 -4.68 5.33 12.00
N GLU A 32 -3.63 5.59 11.22
CA GLU A 32 -3.60 6.67 10.23
C GLU A 32 -4.71 6.50 9.17
N ASP A 33 -4.90 5.29 8.65
CA ASP A 33 -5.98 4.98 7.70
C ASP A 33 -7.37 5.21 8.32
N CYS A 34 -7.56 4.91 9.61
CA CYS A 34 -8.81 5.16 10.32
C CYS A 34 -9.11 6.66 10.45
N GLU A 35 -8.12 7.46 10.82
CA GLU A 35 -8.27 8.92 10.93
C GLU A 35 -8.64 9.54 9.57
N ILE A 36 -7.99 9.09 8.49
CA ILE A 36 -8.30 9.53 7.12
C ILE A 36 -9.74 9.15 6.76
N ALA A 37 -10.18 7.93 7.07
CA ALA A 37 -11.54 7.47 6.79
C ALA A 37 -12.59 8.34 7.51
N GLU A 38 -12.37 8.69 8.78
CA GLU A 38 -13.26 9.58 9.53
C GLU A 38 -13.33 10.99 8.93
N ILE A 39 -12.19 11.54 8.49
CA ILE A 39 -12.14 12.84 7.82
C ILE A 39 -12.92 12.80 6.51
N VAL A 40 -12.71 11.77 5.69
CA VAL A 40 -13.42 11.59 4.42
C VAL A 40 -14.93 11.45 4.65
N HIS A 41 -15.33 10.64 5.63
CA HIS A 41 -16.74 10.47 5.97
C HIS A 41 -17.39 11.78 6.41
N ARG A 42 -16.73 12.56 7.26
CA ARG A 42 -17.23 13.87 7.71
C ARG A 42 -17.30 14.91 6.59
N ARG A 43 -16.40 14.83 5.61
CA ARG A 43 -16.37 15.75 4.46
C ARG A 43 -17.30 15.34 3.33
N ARG A 44 -17.78 14.10 3.31
CA ARG A 44 -18.66 13.56 2.24
C ARG A 44 -19.92 14.39 1.99
N ASP A 45 -20.50 14.95 3.04
CA ASP A 45 -21.76 15.70 2.96
C ASP A 45 -21.53 17.22 2.84
N GLN A 46 -20.27 17.66 2.72
CA GLN A 46 -19.95 19.07 2.53
C GLN A 46 -20.15 19.47 1.06
N GLU A 47 -20.48 20.73 0.82
CA GLU A 47 -20.58 21.28 -0.53
C GLU A 47 -19.20 21.31 -1.19
N GLU A 48 -19.08 20.64 -2.34
CA GLU A 48 -17.84 20.64 -3.14
C GLU A 48 -17.69 21.96 -3.87
N ILE A 49 -16.49 22.51 -3.86
CA ILE A 49 -16.14 23.74 -4.59
C ILE A 49 -15.21 23.34 -5.73
N GLU A 50 -15.62 23.64 -6.96
CA GLU A 50 -14.76 23.48 -8.13
C GLU A 50 -13.78 24.65 -8.21
N ILE A 51 -12.49 24.35 -8.17
CA ILE A 51 -11.41 25.34 -8.27
C ILE A 51 -10.41 24.81 -9.32
N GLY A 52 -10.02 25.66 -10.27
CA GLY A 52 -8.98 25.33 -11.23
C GLY A 52 -7.63 25.18 -10.53
N ILE A 53 -6.78 24.25 -10.99
CA ILE A 53 -5.42 24.10 -10.44
C ILE A 53 -4.60 25.38 -10.68
N ASP A 54 -4.87 26.10 -11.76
CA ASP A 54 -4.24 27.38 -12.08
C ASP A 54 -4.71 28.53 -11.16
N ASP A 55 -5.83 28.34 -10.44
CA ASP A 55 -6.43 29.29 -9.50
C ASP A 55 -6.13 28.96 -8.02
N LEU A 56 -5.32 27.91 -7.76
CA LEU A 56 -4.88 27.48 -6.42
C LEU A 56 -3.63 28.26 -5.96
#